data_AF-A0A354J8F9-F1
#
_entry.id   AF-A0A354J8F9-F1
#
_cell.length_a   1.000
_cell.length_b   1.000
_cell.length_c   1.000
_cell.angle_alpha   90.00
_cell.angle_beta   90.00
_cell.angle_gamma   90.00
#
_symmetry.space_group_name_H-M   'P 1'
#
loop_
_entity.id
_entity.type
_entity.pdbx_description
1 polymer ?
#
loop_
_entity_poly.entity_id
_entity_poly.type
_entity_poly.pdbx_seq_one_letter_code
_entity_poly.pdbx_strand_id
1 'polypeptide(L)'
;MRKKVAILMGSDSDLPIVKGAINTLKNLSIPVEVHVFSAHRTPKQACDFASSAKANGFGVIICAAGKAAHLAGVIAAHTTLPVIGIPIKSSTLDGMDALLSTVQMPKGIPVATVAIDGADNAAILAAQILGVFDEEINSKLEAMRTQMTEDVLEKDRKIQSEI
;
A
#
# COMPACT_ATOMS: atom_id res chain seq x y z
N MET A 1 6.97 4.91 -20.48
CA MET A 1 7.72 5.15 -19.22
C MET A 1 6.98 4.45 -18.09
N ARG A 2 7.62 3.54 -17.35
CA ARG A 2 6.98 2.74 -16.30
C ARG A 2 6.50 3.67 -15.17
N LYS A 3 5.25 3.49 -14.71
CA LYS A 3 4.68 4.27 -13.61
C LYS A 3 5.33 3.89 -12.29
N LYS A 4 5.48 4.88 -11.41
CA LYS A 4 6.05 4.72 -10.06
C LYS A 4 4.95 4.57 -9.01
N VAL A 5 5.29 4.04 -7.86
CA VAL A 5 4.41 4.01 -6.67
C VAL A 5 4.98 4.94 -5.60
N ALA A 6 4.11 5.75 -5.00
CA ALA A 6 4.46 6.55 -3.83
C ALA A 6 4.02 5.81 -2.56
N ILE A 7 4.85 5.81 -1.52
CA ILE A 7 4.48 5.38 -0.17
C ILE A 7 4.59 6.58 0.76
N LEU A 8 3.47 6.98 1.33
CA LEU A 8 3.37 8.08 2.28
C LEU A 8 3.04 7.52 3.66
N MET A 9 3.75 7.98 4.68
CA MET A 9 3.44 7.65 6.07
C MET A 9 3.34 8.92 6.91
N GLY A 10 2.46 8.90 7.93
CA GLY A 10 2.24 10.04 8.80
C GLY A 10 3.35 10.24 9.84
N SER A 11 4.11 9.18 10.13
CA SER A 11 5.17 9.12 11.14
C SER A 11 6.28 8.17 10.70
N ASP A 12 7.52 8.46 11.08
CA ASP A 12 8.65 7.55 10.87
C ASP A 12 8.51 6.23 11.66
N SER A 13 7.75 6.25 12.75
CA SER A 13 7.35 5.05 13.50
C SER A 13 6.58 4.02 12.67
N ASP A 14 5.99 4.41 11.53
CA ASP A 14 5.26 3.52 10.64
C ASP A 14 6.19 2.77 9.67
N LEU A 15 7.46 3.21 9.56
CA LEU A 15 8.46 2.65 8.66
C LEU A 15 8.66 1.13 8.81
N PRO A 16 8.72 0.53 10.02
CA PRO A 16 8.85 -0.91 10.17
C PRO A 16 7.75 -1.70 9.44
N ILE A 17 6.51 -1.19 9.44
CA ILE A 17 5.37 -1.82 8.75
C ILE A 17 5.48 -1.62 7.25
N VAL A 18 5.67 -0.37 6.78
CA VAL A 18 5.69 -0.09 5.33
C VAL A 18 6.92 -0.66 4.60
N LYS A 19 7.95 -1.12 5.33
CA LYS A 19 9.10 -1.84 4.73
C LYS A 19 8.66 -3.06 3.92
N GLY A 20 7.61 -3.77 4.34
CA GLY A 20 7.03 -4.87 3.55
C GLY A 20 6.62 -4.39 2.15
N ALA A 21 5.85 -3.30 2.09
CA ALA A 21 5.46 -2.70 0.81
C ALA A 21 6.66 -2.26 -0.05
N ILE A 22 7.66 -1.61 0.55
CA ILE A 22 8.87 -1.16 -0.15
C ILE A 22 9.61 -2.35 -0.78
N ASN A 23 9.82 -3.41 -0.01
CA ASN A 23 10.56 -4.59 -0.46
C ASN A 23 9.78 -5.34 -1.55
N THR A 24 8.47 -5.51 -1.36
CA THR A 24 7.59 -6.16 -2.34
C THR A 24 7.58 -5.42 -3.67
N LEU A 25 7.45 -4.09 -3.68
CA LEU A 25 7.53 -3.29 -4.91
C LEU A 25 8.90 -3.41 -5.60
N LYS A 26 9.99 -3.40 -4.84
CA LYS A 26 11.35 -3.58 -5.37
C LYS A 26 11.53 -4.96 -6.01
N ASN A 27 11.03 -6.02 -5.37
CA ASN A 27 11.08 -7.38 -5.91
C ASN A 27 10.30 -7.50 -7.22
N LEU A 28 9.20 -6.77 -7.37
CA LEU A 28 8.43 -6.68 -8.61
C LEU A 28 9.04 -5.70 -9.64
N SER A 29 10.18 -5.08 -9.30
CA SER A 29 10.88 -4.06 -10.10
C SER A 29 10.02 -2.83 -10.44
N ILE A 30 9.16 -2.43 -9.50
CA ILE A 30 8.36 -1.22 -9.57
C ILE A 30 9.11 -0.09 -8.85
N PRO A 31 9.40 1.05 -9.52
CA PRO A 31 10.07 2.16 -8.87
C PRO A 31 9.20 2.74 -7.74
N VAL A 32 9.81 2.95 -6.58
CA VAL A 32 9.11 3.42 -5.37
C VAL A 32 9.77 4.66 -4.81
N GLU A 33 8.96 5.66 -4.45
CA GLU A 33 9.38 6.83 -3.67
C GLU A 33 8.66 6.83 -2.33
N VAL A 34 9.37 7.19 -1.26
CA VAL A 34 8.88 7.08 0.12
C VAL A 34 9.05 8.42 0.83
N HIS A 35 8.00 8.90 1.48
CA HIS A 35 8.01 10.16 2.22
C HIS A 35 7.25 10.07 3.55
N VAL A 36 7.68 10.90 4.52
CA VAL A 36 6.95 11.15 5.76
C VAL A 36 6.15 12.45 5.58
N PHE A 37 4.87 12.32 5.24
CA PHE A 37 3.93 13.43 5.14
C PHE A 37 2.72 13.17 6.03
N SER A 38 2.51 14.04 7.01
CA SER A 38 1.43 13.92 7.98
C SER A 38 0.26 14.79 7.55
N ALA A 39 -0.91 14.18 7.38
CA ALA A 39 -2.16 14.91 7.15
C ALA A 39 -2.46 15.94 8.24
N HIS A 40 -2.00 15.71 9.46
CA HIS A 40 -2.25 16.59 10.60
C HIS A 40 -1.15 17.62 10.83
N ARG A 41 0.12 17.29 10.54
CA ARG A 41 1.29 18.13 10.89
C ARG A 41 1.95 18.80 9.70
N THR A 42 1.88 18.20 8.51
CA THR A 42 2.41 18.73 7.25
C THR A 42 1.36 18.67 6.13
N PRO A 43 0.13 19.20 6.35
CA PRO A 43 -0.98 19.06 5.41
C PRO A 43 -0.67 19.66 4.04
N LYS A 44 0.04 20.79 3.99
CA LYS A 44 0.42 21.44 2.73
C LYS A 44 1.27 20.51 1.86
N GLN A 45 2.30 19.88 2.45
CA GLN A 45 3.17 18.95 1.73
C GLN A 45 2.40 17.71 1.22
N ALA A 46 1.49 17.17 2.04
CA ALA A 46 0.65 16.05 1.64
C ALA A 46 -0.26 16.40 0.44
N CYS A 47 -0.95 17.54 0.50
CA CYS A 47 -1.83 18.01 -0.57
C CYS A 47 -1.07 18.38 -1.85
N ASP A 48 0.06 19.09 -1.73
CA ASP A 48 0.90 19.48 -2.87
C ASP A 48 1.48 18.24 -3.59
N PHE A 49 1.91 17.23 -2.81
CA PHE A 49 2.37 15.96 -3.36
C PHE A 49 1.24 15.24 -4.12
N ALA A 50 0.07 15.07 -3.50
CA ALA A 50 -1.06 14.39 -4.12
C ALA A 50 -1.50 15.05 -5.45
N SER A 51 -1.55 16.38 -5.46
CA SER A 51 -1.97 17.19 -6.61
C SER A 51 -0.99 17.08 -7.78
N SER A 52 0.30 16.95 -7.50
CA SER A 52 1.36 16.87 -8.52
C SER A 52 1.74 15.43 -8.91
N ALA A 53 1.36 14.42 -8.13
CA ALA A 53 1.82 13.05 -8.28
C ALA A 53 1.60 12.46 -9.69
N LYS A 54 0.43 12.70 -10.29
CA LYS A 54 0.12 12.18 -11.64
C LYS A 54 1.07 12.73 -12.70
N ALA A 55 1.37 14.03 -12.64
CA ALA A 55 2.31 14.69 -13.55
C ALA A 55 3.75 14.20 -13.33
N ASN A 56 4.10 13.86 -12.09
CA ASN A 56 5.42 13.32 -11.71
C ASN A 56 5.59 11.81 -11.99
N GLY A 57 4.68 11.20 -12.75
CA GLY A 57 4.82 9.83 -13.24
C GLY A 57 4.36 8.73 -12.27
N PHE A 58 3.68 9.08 -11.17
CA PHE A 58 3.08 8.09 -10.28
C PHE A 58 1.83 7.46 -10.91
N GLY A 59 1.61 6.19 -10.60
CA GLY A 59 0.41 5.45 -11.00
C GLY A 59 -0.47 5.03 -9.82
N VAL A 60 0.10 4.86 -8.63
CA VAL A 60 -0.62 4.50 -7.39
C VAL A 60 0.05 5.19 -6.20
N ILE A 61 -0.73 5.58 -5.20
CA ILE A 61 -0.22 6.10 -3.92
C ILE A 61 -0.68 5.18 -2.79
N ILE A 62 0.25 4.73 -1.96
CA ILE A 62 0.01 3.94 -0.75
C ILE A 62 0.17 4.87 0.45
N CYS A 63 -0.79 4.88 1.35
CA CYS A 63 -0.80 5.71 2.56
C CYS A 63 -0.89 4.83 3.81
N ALA A 64 0.06 4.98 4.73
CA ALA A 64 0.05 4.32 6.04
C ALA A 64 -0.24 5.33 7.15
N ALA A 65 -1.22 5.03 7.99
CA ALA A 65 -1.54 5.83 9.18
C ALA A 65 -2.26 5.01 10.25
N GLY A 66 -1.97 5.30 11.52
CA GLY A 66 -2.66 4.71 12.68
C GLY A 66 -3.64 5.69 13.35
N LYS A 67 -4.39 5.19 14.34
CA LYS A 67 -5.39 5.95 15.11
C LYS A 67 -6.44 6.60 14.19
N ALA A 68 -6.66 7.91 14.29
CA ALA A 68 -7.48 8.68 13.36
C ALA A 68 -6.75 8.83 12.01
N ALA A 69 -6.77 7.77 11.20
CA ALA A 69 -5.94 7.55 10.02
C ALA A 69 -6.39 8.37 8.78
N HIS A 70 -6.24 9.69 8.82
CA HIS A 70 -6.76 10.58 7.76
C HIS A 70 -5.91 10.68 6.49
N LEU A 71 -4.68 10.16 6.50
CA LEU A 71 -3.73 10.39 5.39
C LEU A 71 -4.28 9.92 4.04
N ALA A 72 -4.80 8.70 3.96
CA ALA A 72 -5.32 8.15 2.71
C ALA A 72 -6.48 9.00 2.15
N GLY A 73 -7.42 9.40 3.01
CA GLY A 73 -8.55 10.23 2.61
C GLY A 73 -8.13 11.63 2.13
N VAL A 74 -7.18 12.28 2.82
CA VAL A 74 -6.64 13.59 2.40
C VAL A 74 -5.96 13.49 1.04
N ILE A 75 -5.14 12.46 0.82
CA ILE A 75 -4.46 12.25 -0.47
C ILE A 75 -5.47 11.97 -1.58
N ALA A 76 -6.45 11.08 -1.34
CA ALA A 76 -7.50 10.75 -2.30
C ALA A 76 -8.34 11.97 -2.70
N ALA A 77 -8.57 12.92 -1.80
CA ALA A 77 -9.29 14.15 -2.09
C ALA A 77 -8.56 15.10 -3.07
N HIS A 78 -7.24 14.92 -3.25
CA HIS A 78 -6.38 15.83 -4.03
C HIS A 78 -5.80 15.17 -5.29
N THR A 79 -6.23 13.95 -5.64
CA THR A 79 -5.69 13.24 -6.80
C THR A 79 -6.75 12.36 -7.45
N THR A 80 -6.59 12.11 -8.75
CA THR A 80 -7.38 11.09 -9.46
C THR A 80 -6.63 9.76 -9.57
N LEU A 81 -5.44 9.64 -8.96
CA LEU A 81 -4.72 8.38 -8.89
C LEU A 81 -5.42 7.45 -7.87
N PRO A 82 -5.37 6.12 -8.08
CA PRO A 82 -5.75 5.17 -7.04
C PRO A 82 -4.94 5.39 -5.77
N VAL A 83 -5.65 5.48 -4.64
CA VAL A 83 -5.05 5.58 -3.31
C VAL A 83 -5.38 4.32 -2.51
N ILE A 84 -4.33 3.68 -1.99
CA ILE A 84 -4.42 2.49 -1.15
C ILE A 84 -4.13 2.91 0.30
N GLY A 85 -5.00 2.53 1.23
CA GLY A 85 -4.83 2.80 2.65
C GLY A 85 -4.37 1.56 3.41
N ILE A 86 -3.29 1.69 4.18
CA ILE A 86 -2.84 0.70 5.17
C ILE A 86 -3.21 1.24 6.56
N PRO A 87 -4.25 0.68 7.21
CA PRO A 87 -4.51 0.96 8.61
C PRO A 87 -3.36 0.43 9.46
N ILE A 88 -2.70 1.29 10.22
CA ILE A 88 -1.59 0.88 11.10
C ILE A 88 -2.12 0.55 12.49
N LYS A 89 -1.71 -0.60 13.02
CA LYS A 89 -2.05 -1.01 14.38
C LYS A 89 -1.58 0.04 15.38
N SER A 90 -2.48 0.46 16.25
CA SER A 90 -2.17 1.36 17.36
C SER A 90 -2.06 0.60 18.68
N SER A 91 -1.50 1.23 19.72
CA SER A 91 -1.40 0.65 21.07
C SER A 91 -2.77 0.35 21.70
N THR A 92 -3.84 0.95 21.18
CA THR A 92 -5.22 0.78 21.63
C THR A 92 -6.09 0.35 20.45
N LEU A 93 -7.15 -0.42 20.71
CA LEU A 93 -8.14 -0.84 19.71
C LEU A 93 -7.58 -1.70 18.55
N ASP A 94 -6.33 -2.16 18.65
CA ASP A 94 -5.66 -3.04 17.69
C ASP A 94 -5.75 -2.60 16.22
N GLY A 95 -5.89 -1.30 15.96
CA GLY A 95 -6.03 -0.73 14.60
C GLY A 95 -7.45 -0.72 14.05
N MET A 96 -8.48 -1.10 14.83
CA MET A 96 -9.89 -0.97 14.42
C MET A 96 -10.27 0.50 14.16
N ASP A 97 -9.74 1.40 14.97
CA ASP A 97 -9.87 2.85 14.79
C ASP A 97 -9.29 3.32 13.45
N ALA A 98 -8.06 2.88 13.13
CA ALA A 98 -7.42 3.15 11.86
C ALA A 98 -8.18 2.54 10.67
N LEU A 99 -8.67 1.30 10.83
CA LEU A 99 -9.41 0.59 9.79
C LEU A 99 -10.67 1.35 9.40
N LEU A 100 -11.52 1.67 10.39
CA LEU A 100 -12.77 2.40 10.16
C LEU A 100 -12.51 3.81 9.64
N SER A 101 -11.48 4.50 10.16
CA SER A 101 -11.08 5.84 9.68
C SER A 101 -10.62 5.84 8.22
N THR A 102 -10.09 4.71 7.73
CA THR A 102 -9.56 4.59 6.37
C THR A 102 -10.62 4.11 5.38
N VAL A 103 -11.45 3.12 5.76
CA VAL A 103 -12.38 2.44 4.83
C VAL A 103 -13.72 3.15 4.65
N GLN A 104 -14.21 3.86 5.67
CA GLN A 104 -15.55 4.48 5.66
C GLN A 104 -15.59 5.83 4.92
N MET A 105 -15.04 5.86 3.71
CA MET A 105 -15.02 7.06 2.88
C MET A 105 -16.43 7.40 2.35
N PRO A 106 -16.79 8.69 2.26
CA PRO A 106 -18.05 9.10 1.65
C PRO A 106 -18.05 8.85 0.13
N LYS A 107 -19.25 8.84 -0.46
CA LYS A 107 -19.44 8.70 -1.91
C LYS A 107 -18.64 9.77 -2.67
N GLY A 108 -17.86 9.33 -3.64
CA GLY A 108 -17.12 10.19 -4.58
C GLY A 108 -15.61 10.22 -4.39
N ILE A 109 -15.10 9.92 -3.19
CA ILE A 109 -13.65 9.93 -2.88
C ILE A 109 -13.25 8.56 -2.31
N PRO A 110 -13.06 7.53 -3.16
CA PRO A 110 -12.75 6.18 -2.69
C PRO A 110 -11.31 6.03 -2.20
N VAL A 111 -11.11 5.12 -1.24
CA VAL A 111 -9.80 4.60 -0.82
C VAL A 111 -9.87 3.08 -0.87
N ALA A 112 -8.85 2.44 -1.46
CA ALA A 112 -8.72 0.99 -1.45
C ALA A 112 -8.02 0.56 -0.16
N THR A 113 -8.79 0.19 0.86
CA THR A 113 -8.25 -0.18 2.18
C THR A 113 -7.86 -1.65 2.21
N VAL A 114 -6.63 -1.95 2.65
CA VAL A 114 -6.16 -3.32 2.89
C VAL A 114 -6.26 -3.69 4.37
N ALA A 115 -5.84 -4.91 4.73
CA ALA A 115 -5.79 -5.36 6.11
C ALA A 115 -4.96 -4.43 7.02
N ILE A 116 -5.24 -4.46 8.33
CA ILE A 116 -4.41 -3.79 9.34
C ILE A 116 -2.98 -4.31 9.22
N ASP A 117 -2.00 -3.40 9.20
CA ASP A 117 -0.58 -3.64 8.95
C ASP A 117 -0.29 -4.41 7.64
N GLY A 118 -1.24 -4.44 6.70
CA GLY A 118 -1.18 -5.21 5.45
C GLY A 118 -0.29 -4.59 4.37
N ALA A 119 0.93 -4.17 4.70
CA ALA A 119 1.83 -3.45 3.79
C ALA A 119 2.16 -4.24 2.51
N ASP A 120 2.44 -5.54 2.61
CA ASP A 120 2.71 -6.37 1.44
C ASP A 120 1.50 -6.43 0.50
N ASN A 121 0.30 -6.58 1.05
CA ASN A 121 -0.93 -6.58 0.25
C ASN A 121 -1.19 -5.23 -0.44
N ALA A 122 -0.83 -4.10 0.19
CA ALA A 122 -0.90 -2.80 -0.47
C ALA A 122 0.04 -2.70 -1.67
N ALA A 123 1.27 -3.22 -1.56
CA ALA A 123 2.21 -3.29 -2.67
C ALA A 123 1.74 -4.22 -3.79
N ILE A 124 1.21 -5.39 -3.44
CA ILE A 124 0.65 -6.36 -4.40
C ILE A 124 -0.55 -5.75 -5.13
N LEU A 125 -1.45 -5.06 -4.41
CA LEU A 125 -2.59 -4.38 -5.02
C LEU A 125 -2.14 -3.24 -5.94
N ALA A 126 -1.14 -2.45 -5.54
CA ALA A 126 -0.56 -1.42 -6.41
C ALA A 126 0.03 -2.04 -7.69
N ALA A 127 0.75 -3.16 -7.55
CA ALA A 127 1.29 -3.90 -8.68
C ALA A 127 0.18 -4.45 -9.58
N GLN A 128 -0.92 -4.99 -9.04
CA GLN A 128 -2.06 -5.47 -9.83
C GLN A 128 -2.70 -4.32 -10.64
N ILE A 129 -2.88 -3.15 -10.03
CA ILE A 129 -3.42 -1.96 -10.70
C ILE A 129 -2.52 -1.55 -11.88
N LEU A 130 -1.19 -1.52 -11.68
CA LEU A 130 -0.26 -1.20 -12.75
C LEU A 130 -0.16 -2.31 -13.80
N GLY A 131 -0.24 -3.57 -13.38
CA GLY A 131 -0.13 -4.77 -14.19
C GLY A 131 -1.26 -4.94 -15.21
N VAL A 132 -2.41 -4.28 -15.02
CA VAL A 132 -3.48 -4.23 -16.04
C VAL A 132 -2.94 -3.75 -17.40
N PHE A 133 -1.91 -2.91 -17.41
CA PHE A 133 -1.32 -2.35 -18.63
C PHE A 133 0.21 -2.55 -18.73
N ASP A 134 0.82 -3.32 -17.83
CA ASP A 134 2.26 -3.62 -17.82
C ASP A 134 2.44 -5.14 -17.67
N GLU A 135 2.59 -5.82 -18.80
CA GLU A 135 2.66 -7.28 -18.88
C GLU A 135 3.85 -7.86 -18.09
N GLU A 136 4.95 -7.11 -17.95
CA GLU A 136 6.09 -7.56 -17.15
C GLU A 136 5.74 -7.60 -15.66
N ILE A 137 4.97 -6.62 -15.16
CA ILE A 137 4.47 -6.63 -13.78
C ILE A 137 3.47 -7.78 -13.60
N ASN A 138 2.56 -7.98 -14.56
CA ASN A 138 1.59 -9.06 -14.51
C ASN A 138 2.28 -10.44 -14.44
N SER A 139 3.26 -10.69 -15.32
CA SER A 139 4.04 -11.93 -15.34
C SER A 139 4.76 -12.20 -14.02
N LYS A 140 5.32 -11.15 -13.37
CA LYS A 140 5.96 -11.30 -12.05
C LYS A 140 4.94 -11.61 -10.94
N LEU A 141 3.75 -11.04 -11.00
CA LEU A 141 2.67 -11.36 -10.07
C LEU A 141 2.20 -12.81 -10.22
N GLU A 142 2.08 -13.31 -11.45
CA GLU A 142 1.74 -14.70 -11.73
C GLU A 142 2.82 -15.65 -11.19
N ALA A 143 4.08 -15.40 -11.50
CA ALA A 143 5.20 -16.19 -10.99
C ALA A 143 5.24 -16.22 -9.44
N MET A 144 5.01 -15.06 -8.81
CA MET A 144 4.92 -14.97 -7.35
C MET A 144 3.79 -15.83 -6.78
N ARG A 145 2.62 -15.87 -7.43
CA ARG A 145 1.49 -16.72 -6.99
C ARG A 145 1.76 -18.21 -7.17
N THR A 146 2.42 -18.59 -8.26
CA THR A 146 2.87 -19.97 -8.47
C THR A 146 3.84 -20.39 -7.37
N GLN A 147 4.85 -19.57 -7.07
CA GLN A 147 5.81 -19.86 -5.99
C GLN A 147 5.12 -20.01 -4.64
N MET A 148 4.16 -19.14 -4.28
CA MET A 148 3.43 -19.27 -3.02
C MET A 148 2.66 -20.60 -2.94
N THR A 149 2.12 -21.08 -4.06
CA THR A 149 1.41 -22.37 -4.12
C THR A 149 2.39 -23.52 -3.92
N GLU A 150 3.53 -23.49 -4.60
CA GLU A 150 4.60 -24.49 -4.44
C GLU A 150 5.12 -24.54 -3.00
N ASP A 151 5.33 -23.38 -2.37
CA ASP A 151 5.77 -23.27 -0.97
C ASP A 151 4.78 -23.90 0.00
N VAL A 152 3.46 -23.72 -0.23
CA VAL A 152 2.41 -24.32 0.59
C VAL A 152 2.37 -25.84 0.41
N LEU A 153 2.45 -26.32 -0.83
CA LEU A 153 2.47 -27.76 -1.12
C LEU A 153 3.72 -28.45 -0.55
N GLU A 154 4.87 -27.76 -0.55
CA GLU A 154 6.10 -28.27 0.05
C GLU A 154 6.00 -28.33 1.58
N LYS A 155 5.40 -27.32 2.21
CA LYS A 155 5.12 -27.35 3.67
C LYS A 155 4.18 -28.48 4.04
N ASP A 156 3.13 -28.71 3.24
CA ASP A 156 2.21 -29.83 3.45
C ASP A 156 2.93 -31.18 3.37
N ARG A 157 3.73 -31.42 2.33
CA ARG A 157 4.55 -32.64 2.21
C ARG A 157 5.45 -32.88 3.42
N LYS A 158 6.08 -31.83 3.95
CA LYS A 158 6.91 -31.93 5.16
C LYS A 158 6.10 -32.35 6.38
N ILE A 159 4.94 -31.72 6.60
CA ILE A 159 4.03 -32.08 7.71
C ILE A 159 3.60 -33.54 7.59
N GLN A 160 3.21 -34.00 6.39
CA GLN A 160 2.81 -35.40 6.16
C GLN A 160 3.94 -36.42 6.42
N SER A 161 5.21 -36.00 6.36
CA SER A 161 6.36 -36.86 6.68
C SER A 161 6.73 -36.89 8.16
N GLU A 162 6.23 -35.93 8.95
CA GLU A 162 6.47 -35.81 10.40
C GLU A 162 5.38 -36.50 11.25
N ILE A 163 4.24 -36.83 10.63
CA ILE A 163 3.12 -37.57 11.24
C ILE A 163 3.12 -39.04 10.80
#